data_AF-A0A973PP50-F1
#
_entry.id   AF-A0A973PP50-F1
#
_cell.length_a   1.000
_cell.length_b   1.000
_cell.length_c   1.000
_cell.angle_alpha   90.00
_cell.angle_beta   90.00
_cell.angle_gamma   90.00
#
_symmetry.space_group_name_H-M   'P 1'
#
loop_
_entity.id
_entity.type
_entity.pdbx_description
1 polymer ?
#
loop_
_entity_poly.entity_id
_entity_poly.type
_entity_poly.pdbx_seq_one_letter_code
_entity_poly.pdbx_strand_id
1 'polypeptide(L)' 'MQGILGLLFDPLPDRFDGEAYGSGMIAEFTRGRGGVFCAGTTEWVNGLRLHDEFTEQITRNVLRRYAVRG' A
#
# COMPACT_ATOMS: atom_id res chain seq x y z
N MET A 1 -14.33 -11.32 23.01
CA MET A 1 -13.18 -11.99 22.37
C MET A 1 -12.43 -10.92 21.60
N GLN A 2 -11.25 -10.48 22.06
CA GLN A 2 -10.51 -9.44 21.35
C GLN A 2 -9.79 -10.09 20.16
N GLY A 3 -10.24 -9.79 18.93
CA GLY A 3 -9.63 -10.29 17.71
C GLY A 3 -8.25 -9.68 17.46
N ILE A 4 -7.55 -10.12 16.39
CA ILE A 4 -6.18 -9.68 16.07
C ILE A 4 -6.04 -8.15 15.95
N LEU A 5 -7.11 -7.44 15.56
CA LEU A 5 -7.12 -5.98 15.46
C LEU A 5 -6.97 -5.30 16.83
N GLY A 6 -7.57 -5.85 17.90
CA GLY A 6 -7.42 -5.32 19.26
C GLY A 6 -6.03 -5.60 19.87
N LEU A 7 -5.25 -6.51 19.27
CA LEU A 7 -3.84 -6.71 19.63
C LEU A 7 -2.91 -5.75 18.86
N LEU A 8 -3.31 -5.34 17.65
CA LEU A 8 -2.50 -4.48 16.78
C LEU A 8 -2.70 -2.99 17.06
N PHE A 9 -3.87 -2.60 17.59
CA PHE A 9 -4.22 -1.21 17.85
C PHE A 9 -4.85 -1.06 19.24
N ASP A 10 -4.31 -0.11 20.03
CA ASP A 10 -4.86 0.30 21.33
C ASP A 10 -4.75 1.83 21.48
N PRO A 11 -5.85 2.59 21.42
CA PRO A 11 -7.23 2.11 21.24
C PRO A 11 -7.50 1.61 19.80
N LEU A 12 -8.53 0.79 19.64
CA LEU A 12 -9.01 0.38 18.31
C LEU A 12 -9.58 1.60 17.56
N PRO A 13 -9.12 1.92 16.35
CA PRO A 13 -9.65 3.05 15.59
C PRO A 13 -11.14 2.88 15.24
N ASP A 14 -11.91 3.97 15.31
CA ASP A 14 -13.36 4.02 15.08
C ASP A 14 -13.80 3.41 13.73
N ARG A 15 -12.94 3.45 12.70
CA ARG A 15 -13.25 2.86 11.38
C ARG A 15 -13.45 1.33 11.41
N PHE A 16 -13.03 0.69 12.50
CA PHE A 16 -13.19 -0.75 12.74
C PHE A 16 -14.33 -1.05 13.70
N ASP A 17 -15.11 -0.04 14.11
CA ASP A 17 -16.34 -0.22 14.86
C ASP A 17 -17.46 -0.72 13.91
N GLY A 18 -17.97 -1.94 14.15
CA GLY A 18 -18.92 -2.61 13.26
C GLY A 18 -18.27 -3.65 12.33
N GLU A 19 -18.53 -3.56 11.02
CA GLU A 19 -17.98 -4.50 10.03
C GLU A 19 -16.54 -4.13 9.65
N ALA A 20 -15.61 -5.06 9.86
CA ALA A 20 -14.23 -4.90 9.41
C ALA A 20 -14.13 -5.11 7.89
N TYR A 21 -14.07 -4.03 7.12
CA TYR A 21 -13.70 -4.10 5.70
C TYR A 21 -12.18 -4.18 5.57
N GLY A 22 -11.71 -4.98 4.60
CA GLY A 22 -10.30 -4.95 4.21
C GLY A 22 -9.94 -3.56 3.69
N SER A 23 -8.86 -2.97 4.22
CA SER A 23 -8.28 -1.75 3.65
C SER A 23 -6.99 -2.10 2.92
N GLY A 24 -7.02 -2.06 1.58
CA GLY A 24 -5.78 -2.04 0.80
C GLY A 24 -5.04 -0.74 1.08
N MET A 25 -3.74 -0.82 1.37
CA MET A 25 -2.89 0.34 1.63
C MET A 25 -1.63 0.25 0.78
N ILE A 26 -1.29 1.34 0.11
CA ILE A 26 0.02 1.50 -0.51
C ILE A 26 1.06 1.65 0.60
N ALA A 27 2.11 0.85 0.57
CA ALA A 27 3.20 0.91 1.53
C ALA A 27 4.56 0.98 0.83
N GLU A 28 5.47 1.77 1.39
CA GLU A 28 6.87 1.81 1.01
C GLU A 28 7.72 1.59 2.26
N PHE A 29 8.75 0.75 2.18
CA PHE A 29 9.74 0.64 3.24
C PHE A 29 11.15 0.49 2.68
N THR A 30 12.13 0.88 3.48
CA THR A 30 13.55 0.79 3.15
C THR A 30 14.28 -0.06 4.18
N ARG A 31 15.25 -0.86 3.73
CA ARG A 31 16.15 -1.63 4.60
C ARG A 31 17.55 -1.64 4.02
N GLY A 32 18.48 -1.03 4.74
CA GLY A 32 19.85 -0.86 4.25
C GLY A 32 19.88 -0.09 2.94
N ARG A 33 20.45 -0.69 1.89
CA ARG A 33 20.53 -0.10 0.54
C ARG A 33 19.31 -0.40 -0.34
N GLY A 34 18.41 -1.28 0.09
CA GLY A 34 17.23 -1.69 -0.68
C GLY A 34 15.95 -0.97 -0.24
N GLY A 35 14.99 -0.90 -1.15
CA GLY A 35 13.64 -0.41 -0.90
C GLY A 35 12.59 -1.31 -1.56
N VAL A 36 11.41 -1.38 -0.97
CA VAL A 36 10.27 -2.10 -1.51
C VAL A 36 9.07 -1.16 -1.52
N PHE A 37 8.39 -1.12 -2.67
CA PHE A 37 7.09 -0.48 -2.84
C PHE A 37 6.03 -1.57 -3.07
N CYS A 38 4.93 -1.50 -2.33
CA CYS A 38 3.79 -2.39 -2.45
C CYS A 38 2.52 -1.57 -2.71
N ALA A 39 1.86 -1.85 -3.84
CA ALA A 39 0.60 -1.19 -4.22
C ALA A 39 -0.60 -1.58 -3.33
N GLY A 40 -0.55 -2.75 -2.69
CA GLY A 40 -1.62 -3.22 -1.81
C GLY A 40 -2.92 -3.64 -2.53
N THR A 41 -2.85 -3.94 -3.83
CA THR A 41 -3.99 -4.34 -4.68
C THR A 41 -3.52 -5.16 -5.88
N THR A 42 -4.35 -6.07 -6.37
CA THR A 42 -4.10 -6.83 -7.61
C THR A 42 -4.47 -6.06 -8.87
N GLU A 43 -5.30 -5.04 -8.72
CA GLU A 43 -5.89 -4.23 -9.79
C GLU A 43 -4.92 -3.19 -10.35
N TRP A 44 -3.74 -3.00 -9.72
CA TRP A 44 -2.72 -2.05 -10.16
C TRP A 44 -2.29 -2.27 -11.62
N VAL A 45 -2.11 -3.53 -12.02
CA VAL A 45 -1.74 -3.88 -13.41
C VAL A 45 -2.85 -3.51 -14.38
N ASN A 46 -4.12 -3.66 -13.96
CA ASN A 46 -5.25 -3.24 -14.77
C ASN A 46 -5.33 -1.71 -14.88
N GLY A 47 -5.02 -0.98 -13.81
CA GLY A 47 -4.90 0.49 -13.83
C GLY A 47 -3.86 0.96 -14.86
N LEU A 48 -2.68 0.32 -14.89
CA LEU A 48 -1.66 0.61 -15.91
C LEU A 48 -2.14 0.30 -17.33
N ARG A 49 -2.83 -0.83 -17.53
CA ARG A 49 -3.38 -1.21 -18.85
C ARG A 49 -4.43 -0.22 -19.35
N LEU A 50 -5.22 0.36 -18.44
CA LEU A 50 -6.28 1.31 -18.75
C LEU A 50 -5.81 2.77 -18.76
N HIS A 51 -4.51 3.02 -18.61
CA HIS A 51 -3.94 4.36 -18.53
C HIS A 51 -4.56 5.21 -17.40
N ASP A 52 -4.82 4.58 -16.25
CA ASP A 52 -5.22 5.30 -15.05
C ASP A 52 -4.11 6.28 -14.63
N GLU A 53 -4.47 7.56 -14.56
CA GLU A 53 -3.52 8.66 -14.40
C GLU A 53 -2.70 8.54 -13.10
N PHE A 54 -3.35 8.13 -12.01
CA PHE A 54 -2.70 8.00 -10.71
C PHE A 54 -1.77 6.79 -10.68
N THR A 55 -2.24 5.64 -11.16
CA THR A 55 -1.46 4.41 -11.23
C THR A 55 -0.20 4.61 -12.07
N GLU A 56 -0.31 5.26 -13.23
CA GLU A 56 0.84 5.56 -14.09
C GLU A 56 1.80 6.54 -13.43
N GLN A 57 1.29 7.63 -12.86
CA GLN A 57 2.13 8.66 -12.25
C GLN A 57 2.89 8.11 -11.04
N ILE A 58 2.22 7.36 -10.17
CA ILE A 58 2.85 6.72 -9.01
C ILE A 58 3.90 5.71 -9.48
N THR A 59 3.57 4.87 -10.45
CA THR A 59 4.52 3.87 -11.00
C THR A 59 5.76 4.56 -11.57
N ARG A 60 5.59 5.64 -12.34
CA ARG A 60 6.70 6.44 -12.88
C ARG A 60 7.57 7.03 -11.78
N ASN A 61 6.97 7.53 -10.70
CA ASN A 61 7.70 8.08 -9.56
C ASN A 61 8.52 7.01 -8.83
N VAL A 62 7.93 5.84 -8.58
CA VAL A 62 8.61 4.70 -7.94
C VAL A 62 9.78 4.23 -8.79
N LEU A 63 9.55 4.00 -10.09
CA LEU A 63 10.60 3.57 -11.01
C LEU A 63 11.73 4.60 -11.11
N ARG A 64 11.41 5.90 -11.22
CA ARG A 64 12.42 6.97 -11.22
C ARG A 64 13.25 6.94 -9.94
N ARG A 65 12.61 6.78 -8.78
CA ARG A 65 13.31 6.78 -7.49
C ARG A 65 14.23 5.57 -7.34
N TYR A 66 13.83 4.40 -7.84
CA TYR A 66 14.56 3.14 -7.61
C TYR A 66 15.58 2.85 -8.72
N ALA A 67 15.29 3.21 -9.97
CA ALA A 67 16.23 3.03 -11.09
C ALA A 67 17.44 3.97 -11.01
N VAL A 68 17.30 5.16 -10.41
CA VAL A 68 18.43 6.09 -10.20
C VAL A 68 19.36 5.65 -9.06
N ARG A 69 18.90 4.73 -8.18
CA ARG A 69 19.68 4.20 -7.05
C ARG A 69 20.35 2.85 -7.34
N GLY A 70 20.20 2.33 -8.56
CA GLY A 70 20.85 1.12 -9.06
C GLY A 70 22.28 1.36 -9.50
#